data_AF-A0A7C1VFC2-F1
#
_entry.id   AF-A0A7C1VFC2-F1
#
_cell.length_a   1.000
_cell.length_b   1.000
_cell.length_c   1.000
_cell.angle_alpha   90.00
_cell.angle_beta   90.00
_cell.angle_gamma   90.00
#
_symmetry.space_group_name_H-M   'P 1'
#
loop_
_entity.id
_entity.type
_entity.pdbx_description
1 polymer ?
#
loop_
_entity_poly.entity_id
_entity_poly.type
_entity_poly.pdbx_seq_one_letter_code
_entity_poly.pdbx_strand_id
1 'polypeptide(L)'
;MHESRGGSYPRKFIAERKAIGILFRKNVVFYRNKAGLRQIDLAEKMDVAQSLVSRWGSQKYTDVPTAYTLLHLSQVLKCTVNDLLIESRPI
;
A
#
# COMPACT_ATOMS: atom_id res chain seq x y z
N MET A 1 -19.08 23.23 21.86
CA MET A 1 -17.96 22.28 22.06
C MET A 1 -18.36 20.97 21.41
N HIS A 2 -17.83 20.65 20.22
CA HIS A 2 -18.06 19.36 19.56
C HIS A 2 -16.88 18.44 19.92
N GLU A 3 -17.11 17.48 20.81
CA GLU A 3 -16.15 16.41 21.07
C GLU A 3 -16.14 15.45 19.88
N SER A 4 -15.04 15.47 19.13
CA SER A 4 -14.70 14.45 18.15
C SER A 4 -14.52 13.11 18.85
N ARG A 5 -15.54 12.23 18.76
CA ARG A 5 -15.44 10.83 19.17
C ARG A 5 -14.52 10.09 18.21
N GLY A 6 -13.22 10.09 18.50
CA GLY A 6 -12.28 9.16 17.90
C GLY A 6 -12.64 7.74 18.34
N GLY A 7 -13.39 7.02 17.52
CA GLY A 7 -13.74 5.62 17.78
C GLY A 7 -12.48 4.76 17.91
N SER A 8 -12.20 4.27 19.11
CA SER A 8 -11.09 3.35 19.36
C SER A 8 -11.46 1.97 18.82
N TYR A 9 -10.81 1.56 17.73
CA TYR A 9 -11.00 0.24 17.15
C TYR A 9 -10.45 -0.84 18.08
N PRO A 10 -11.13 -2.00 18.22
CA PRO A 10 -10.63 -3.08 19.07
C PRO A 10 -9.24 -3.55 18.63
N ARG A 11 -8.38 -3.95 19.60
CA ARG A 11 -6.97 -4.33 19.37
C ARG A 11 -6.79 -5.39 18.24
N LYS A 12 -7.74 -6.31 18.10
CA LYS A 12 -7.75 -7.33 17.04
C LYS A 12 -7.79 -6.70 15.64
N PHE A 13 -8.64 -5.70 15.41
CA PHE A 13 -8.74 -4.99 14.14
C PHE A 13 -7.46 -4.22 13.80
N ILE A 14 -6.76 -3.67 14.81
CA ILE A 14 -5.47 -2.99 14.62
C ILE A 14 -4.42 -3.98 14.11
N ALA A 15 -4.35 -5.18 14.69
CA ALA A 15 -3.41 -6.22 14.28
C ALA A 15 -3.71 -6.75 12.87
N GLU A 16 -4.97 -7.01 12.55
CA GLU A 16 -5.42 -7.45 11.22
C GLU A 16 -5.11 -6.40 10.14
N ARG A 17 -5.46 -5.14 10.40
CA ARG A 17 -5.14 -4.03 9.48
C ARG A 17 -3.63 -3.89 9.25
N LYS A 18 -2.84 -4.06 10.31
CA LYS A 18 -1.37 -4.03 10.24
C LYS A 18 -0.81 -5.16 9.37
N ALA A 19 -1.37 -6.37 9.49
CA ALA A 19 -0.98 -7.51 8.66
C ALA A 19 -1.24 -7.24 7.16
N ILE A 20 -2.40 -6.65 6.83
CA ILE A 20 -2.73 -6.24 5.46
C ILE A 20 -1.74 -5.19 4.95
N GLY A 21 -1.39 -4.19 5.76
CA GLY A 21 -0.39 -3.18 5.38
C GLY A 21 1.00 -3.77 5.10
N ILE A 22 1.39 -4.82 5.84
CA ILE A 22 2.64 -5.56 5.60
C ILE A 22 2.58 -6.32 4.26
N LEU A 23 1.44 -6.92 3.92
CA LEU A 23 1.24 -7.58 2.62
C LEU A 23 1.34 -6.56 1.48
N PHE A 24 0.61 -5.45 1.59
CA PHE A 24 0.67 -4.34 0.65
C PHE A 24 2.10 -3.90 0.34
N ARG A 25 2.89 -3.64 1.40
CA ARG A 25 4.28 -3.22 1.30
C ARG A 25 5.13 -4.19 0.45
N LYS A 26 5.00 -5.50 0.68
CA LYS A 26 5.75 -6.51 -0.08
C LYS A 26 5.30 -6.54 -1.54
N ASN A 27 3.99 -6.54 -1.75
CA ASN A 27 3.39 -6.72 -3.06
C ASN A 27 3.60 -5.53 -3.97
N VAL A 28 3.51 -4.30 -3.47
CA VAL A 28 3.77 -3.11 -4.28
C VAL A 28 5.21 -3.08 -4.79
N VAL A 29 6.18 -3.56 -3.99
CA VAL A 29 7.58 -3.68 -4.43
C VAL A 29 7.72 -4.77 -5.50
N PHE A 30 7.13 -5.93 -5.27
CA PHE A 30 7.15 -7.05 -6.23
C PHE A 30 6.56 -6.64 -7.59
N TYR A 31 5.35 -6.08 -7.62
CA TYR A 31 4.67 -5.70 -8.86
C TYR A 31 5.35 -4.53 -9.56
N ARG A 32 5.90 -3.56 -8.81
CA ARG A 32 6.73 -2.49 -9.39
C ARG A 32 7.97 -3.07 -10.10
N ASN A 33 8.67 -4.00 -9.46
CA ASN A 33 9.83 -4.66 -10.05
C ASN A 33 9.45 -5.49 -11.28
N LYS A 34 8.35 -6.25 -11.20
CA LYS A 34 7.79 -7.03 -12.32
C LYS A 34 7.43 -6.17 -13.53
N ALA A 35 6.94 -4.95 -13.28
CA ALA A 35 6.64 -3.96 -14.31
C ALA A 35 7.90 -3.23 -14.84
N GLY A 36 9.10 -3.53 -14.32
CA GLY A 36 10.35 -2.89 -14.72
C GLY A 36 10.46 -1.42 -14.29
N LEU A 37 9.67 -0.99 -13.29
CA LEU A 37 9.61 0.41 -12.87
C LEU A 37 10.58 0.72 -11.73
N ARG A 38 11.32 1.82 -11.83
CA ARG A 38 12.00 2.43 -10.67
C ARG A 38 10.97 3.14 -9.79
N GLN A 39 11.40 3.57 -8.60
CA GLN A 39 10.51 4.29 -7.69
C GLN A 39 10.01 5.60 -8.31
N ILE A 40 10.89 6.31 -9.01
CA ILE A 40 10.54 7.56 -9.69
C ILE A 40 9.54 7.32 -10.83
N ASP A 41 9.73 6.25 -11.62
CA ASP A 41 8.82 5.94 -12.73
C ASP A 41 7.40 5.59 -12.24
N LEU A 42 7.29 4.89 -11.09
CA LEU A 42 5.99 4.64 -10.45
C LEU A 42 5.39 5.92 -9.85
N ALA A 43 6.22 6.79 -9.28
CA ALA A 43 5.79 8.04 -8.69
C ALA A 43 5.18 8.98 -9.74
N GLU A 44 5.85 9.12 -10.90
CA GLU A 44 5.35 9.87 -12.05
C GLU A 44 4.01 9.32 -12.57
N LYS A 45 3.89 7.99 -12.71
CA LYS A 45 2.64 7.36 -13.16
C LYS A 45 1.49 7.52 -12.16
N MET A 46 1.81 7.59 -10.88
CA MET A 46 0.83 7.74 -9.80
C MET A 46 0.51 9.20 -9.48
N ASP A 47 1.23 10.16 -10.08
CA ASP A 47 1.21 11.59 -9.74
C ASP A 47 1.43 11.84 -8.24
N VAL A 48 2.50 11.25 -7.70
CA VAL A 48 2.88 11.39 -6.28
C VAL A 48 4.38 11.63 -6.14
N ALA A 49 4.81 12.06 -4.95
CA ALA A 49 6.22 12.18 -4.62
C ALA A 49 6.90 10.79 -4.59
N GLN A 50 8.12 10.70 -5.13
CA GLN A 50 8.95 9.48 -5.06
C GLN A 50 9.15 8.99 -3.61
N SER A 51 9.25 9.91 -2.65
CA SER A 51 9.37 9.60 -1.22
C SER A 51 8.18 8.81 -0.69
N LEU A 52 6.97 9.02 -1.24
CA LEU A 52 5.78 8.24 -0.88
C LEU A 52 5.88 6.80 -1.38
N VAL A 53 6.34 6.60 -2.62
CA VAL A 53 6.57 5.27 -3.19
C VAL A 53 7.66 4.53 -2.40
N SER A 54 8.74 5.21 -2.04
CA SER A 54 9.79 4.64 -1.17
C SER A 54 9.25 4.25 0.20
N ARG A 55 8.41 5.11 0.79
CA ARG A 55 7.73 4.84 2.08
C ARG A 55 6.87 3.58 1.99
N TRP A 56 6.09 3.39 0.93
CA TRP A 56 5.24 2.20 0.75
C TRP A 56 6.02 0.88 0.80
N GLY A 57 7.24 0.84 0.28
CA GLY A 57 8.10 -0.36 0.31
C GLY A 57 8.94 -0.54 1.59
N SER A 58 8.99 0.49 2.44
CA SER A 58 9.89 0.51 3.60
C SER A 58 9.49 -0.51 4.68
N GLN A 59 10.48 -1.02 5.43
CA GLN A 59 10.24 -1.99 6.52
C GLN A 59 9.27 -1.48 7.61
N LYS A 60 9.18 -0.16 7.77
CA LYS A 60 8.34 0.49 8.78
C LYS A 60 6.89 0.70 8.31
N TYR A 61 6.59 0.51 7.02
CA TYR A 61 5.25 0.72 6.49
C TYR A 61 4.33 -0.44 6.86
N THR A 62 3.23 -0.11 7.54
CA THR A 62 2.24 -1.08 8.01
C THR A 62 0.80 -0.58 7.85
N ASP A 63 0.63 0.57 7.17
CA ASP A 63 -0.68 1.11 6.87
C ASP A 63 -1.27 0.47 5.62
N VAL A 64 -2.59 0.50 5.51
CA VAL A 64 -3.29 0.18 4.27
C VAL A 64 -3.53 1.51 3.54
N PRO A 65 -3.10 1.66 2.28
CA PRO A 65 -3.43 2.84 1.49
C PRO A 65 -4.94 2.99 1.30
N THR A 66 -5.36 4.17 0.82
CA THR A 66 -6.75 4.42 0.51
C THR A 66 -7.21 3.55 -0.68
N ALA A 67 -8.52 3.34 -0.79
CA ALA A 67 -9.11 2.60 -1.90
C ALA A 67 -8.73 3.20 -3.27
N TYR A 68 -8.68 4.54 -3.37
CA TYR A 68 -8.24 5.24 -4.57
C TYR A 68 -6.80 4.90 -4.95
N THR A 69 -5.86 4.99 -3.99
CA THR A 69 -4.45 4.64 -4.22
C THR A 69 -4.30 3.19 -4.67
N LEU A 70 -5.03 2.27 -4.05
CA LEU A 70 -4.99 0.84 -4.41
C LEU A 70 -5.51 0.58 -5.83
N LEU A 71 -6.62 1.20 -6.20
CA LEU A 71 -7.19 1.08 -7.54
C LEU A 71 -6.25 1.66 -8.61
N HIS A 72 -5.67 2.83 -8.33
CA HIS A 72 -4.76 3.47 -9.27
C HIS A 72 -3.46 2.65 -9.41
N LEU A 73 -2.90 2.13 -8.30
CA LEU A 73 -1.76 1.22 -8.34
C LEU A 73 -2.04 -0.03 -9.15
N SER A 74 -3.22 -0.64 -8.99
CA SER A 74 -3.57 -1.87 -9.71
C SER A 74 -3.63 -1.64 -11.23
N GLN A 75 -4.13 -0.48 -11.66
CA GLN A 75 -4.17 -0.09 -13.07
C GLN A 75 -2.78 0.20 -13.66
N VAL A 76 -1.91 0.88 -12.90
CA VAL A 76 -0.55 1.22 -13.31
C VAL A 76 0.33 -0.03 -13.38
N LEU A 77 0.22 -0.91 -12.37
CA LEU A 77 1.04 -2.11 -12.23
C LEU A 77 0.46 -3.35 -12.94
N LYS A 78 -0.70 -3.22 -13.59
CA LYS A 78 -1.40 -4.29 -14.31
C LYS A 78 -1.65 -5.53 -13.42
N CYS A 79 -2.15 -5.28 -12.22
CA CYS A 79 -2.59 -6.30 -11.27
C CYS A 79 -3.98 -5.96 -10.70
N THR A 80 -4.49 -6.76 -9.77
CA THR A 80 -5.73 -6.52 -9.04
C THR A 80 -5.47 -5.90 -7.66
N VAL A 81 -6.49 -5.35 -7.01
CA VAL A 81 -6.38 -4.91 -5.61
C VAL A 81 -6.11 -6.10 -4.68
N ASN A 82 -6.65 -7.29 -4.99
CA ASN A 82 -6.38 -8.51 -4.21
C ASN A 82 -4.91 -8.91 -4.28
N ASP A 83 -4.28 -8.77 -5.45
CA ASP A 83 -2.84 -8.99 -5.62
C ASP A 83 -2.00 -8.07 -4.71
N LEU A 84 -2.49 -6.85 -4.45
CA LEU A 84 -1.82 -5.91 -3.57
C LEU A 84 -2.05 -6.27 -2.09
N LEU A 85 -3.23 -6.76 -1.70
CA LEU A 85 -3.61 -6.87 -0.28
C LEU A 85 -3.54 -8.28 0.33
N ILE A 86 -3.66 -9.33 -0.47
CA ILE A 86 -3.95 -10.69 0.02
C ILE A 86 -2.79 -11.65 -0.27
N GLU A 87 -2.29 -11.67 -1.50
CA GLU A 87 -1.29 -12.66 -1.92
C GLU A 87 0.08 -12.33 -1.34
N SER A 88 0.66 -13.19 -0.50
CA SER A 88 2.06 -13.02 -0.09
C SER A 88 2.97 -13.56 -1.18
N ARG A 89 3.38 -12.71 -2.13
CA ARG A 89 4.37 -13.11 -3.14
C ARG A 89 5.79 -13.01 -2.58
N PRO A 90 6.67 -13.99 -2.86
CA PRO A 90 8.08 -13.89 -2.51
C PRO A 90 8.72 -12.72 -3.26
N ILE A 91 9.63 -12.01 -2.59
CA ILE A 91 10.48 -10.95 -3.16
C ILE A 91 11.73 -11.60 -3.73
#